data_AF-A0A5Q4D9S7-F1
#
_entry.id   AF-A0A5Q4D9S7-F1
#
_cell.length_a   1.000
_cell.length_b   1.000
_cell.length_c   1.000
_cell.angle_alpha   90.00
_cell.angle_beta   90.00
_cell.angle_gamma   90.00
#
_symmetry.space_group_name_H-M   'P 1'
#
loop_
_entity.id
_entity.type
_entity.pdbx_description
1 polymer ?
#
loop_
_entity_poly.entity_id
_entity_poly.type
_entity_poly.pdbx_seq_one_letter_code
_entity_poly.pdbx_strand_id
1 'polypeptide(L)'
;MPMESRREPGSSPGHGRRSLVASVLSVAVDSGSPPLHAGWYTLIRFHPLVRLHGLVALPLVLPLALFGCGGGDSATSPAPEVDPPPAPPGPSLVWPLSSSDGVDADSVHAPYGPRALPSRYDFHAGIDLPAPRGTRANAVLPGRVVQIRTWNGTSSGAGNAVLIAHDGGVHTNYLHLDQIQVVEGQQLQAGDRVGTVGSTGATYPHLHLGYFVGLPGTSGDERLSRNPLELLPTGGMQGAGSAFQGDTVHFDLPLRGMTVRKVILHGSAPDAPDGTARLELDYYAVVARGATPRHEQEQFGVHVDAGRPAEGRFELSVHPLDAEFRVERVLLVGIGGDTLHVGERPGG
;
A
#
# COMPACT_ATOMS: atom_id res chain seq x y z
N MET A 1 -52.05 47.05 -40.23
CA MET A 1 -51.31 48.01 -39.40
C MET A 1 -49.83 47.62 -39.41
N PRO A 2 -48.90 48.58 -39.59
CA PRO A 2 -47.52 48.42 -40.09
C PRO A 2 -46.52 48.20 -38.92
N MET A 3 -45.20 47.97 -39.03
CA MET A 3 -44.08 48.38 -39.90
C MET A 3 -43.01 47.26 -39.92
N GLU A 4 -42.33 46.89 -41.01
CA GLU A 4 -41.18 47.55 -41.70
C GLU A 4 -39.91 47.83 -40.86
N SER A 5 -38.80 47.14 -41.16
CA SER A 5 -37.60 47.78 -41.80
C SER A 5 -36.41 46.82 -42.03
N ARG A 6 -36.24 46.44 -43.30
CA ARG A 6 -35.02 46.49 -44.16
C ARG A 6 -33.62 46.74 -43.53
N ARG A 7 -32.64 45.84 -43.80
CA ARG A 7 -31.53 45.95 -44.81
C ARG A 7 -30.38 44.94 -44.54
N GLU A 8 -29.95 44.26 -45.61
CA GLU A 8 -28.72 43.47 -45.80
C GLU A 8 -27.55 44.37 -46.32
N PRO A 9 -26.36 43.86 -46.75
CA PRO A 9 -25.27 43.15 -46.06
C PRO A 9 -23.88 43.81 -46.32
N GLY A 10 -22.75 43.32 -45.75
CA GLY A 10 -21.43 43.77 -46.20
C GLY A 10 -20.17 43.29 -45.45
N SER A 11 -19.33 42.53 -46.18
CA SER A 11 -17.85 42.48 -46.17
C SER A 11 -17.01 41.96 -44.97
N SER A 12 -16.24 40.92 -45.26
CA SER A 12 -15.06 40.33 -44.57
C SER A 12 -13.75 41.15 -44.82
N PRO A 13 -12.53 40.69 -44.46
CA PRO A 13 -11.92 40.43 -43.15
C PRO A 13 -10.69 41.34 -42.86
N GLY A 14 -10.29 41.52 -41.60
CA GLY A 14 -9.14 42.36 -41.21
C GLY A 14 -8.22 41.70 -40.18
N HIS A 15 -6.97 41.47 -40.56
CA HIS A 15 -5.87 41.00 -39.71
C HIS A 15 -5.56 41.99 -38.57
N GLY A 16 -5.36 41.47 -37.36
CA GLY A 16 -4.92 42.24 -36.20
C GLY A 16 -4.14 41.40 -35.18
N ARG A 17 -2.81 41.36 -35.33
CA ARG A 17 -1.87 40.94 -34.28
C ARG A 17 -1.98 41.86 -33.06
N ARG A 18 -1.97 41.29 -31.84
CA ARG A 18 -1.45 41.86 -30.57
C ARG A 18 -1.55 40.77 -29.47
N SER A 19 -0.45 40.08 -29.18
CA SER A 19 0.53 40.36 -28.11
C SER A 19 0.12 39.74 -26.77
N LEU A 20 0.77 38.62 -26.43
CA LEU A 20 0.77 38.03 -25.10
C LEU A 20 1.37 39.01 -24.08
N VAL A 21 0.72 39.17 -22.94
CA VAL A 21 1.32 39.75 -21.74
C VAL A 21 1.62 38.60 -20.80
N ALA A 22 2.91 38.32 -20.62
CA ALA A 22 3.43 37.43 -19.59
C ALA A 22 3.64 38.24 -18.31
N SER A 23 2.95 37.88 -17.23
CA SER A 23 3.23 38.42 -15.90
C SER A 23 4.26 37.53 -15.21
N VAL A 24 5.50 38.01 -15.15
CA VAL A 24 6.59 37.44 -14.34
C VAL A 24 6.49 38.08 -12.96
N LEU A 25 6.29 37.26 -11.92
CA LEU A 25 6.39 37.70 -10.53
C LEU A 25 7.83 37.48 -10.05
N SER A 26 8.61 38.56 -9.98
CA SER A 26 9.93 38.59 -9.35
C SER A 26 9.80 38.87 -7.86
N VAL A 27 10.29 37.97 -7.01
CA VAL A 27 10.48 38.22 -5.57
C VAL A 27 11.94 38.64 -5.36
N ALA A 28 12.13 39.88 -4.92
CA ALA A 28 13.42 40.42 -4.51
C ALA A 28 13.74 39.96 -3.08
N VAL A 29 14.97 39.49 -2.90
CA VAL A 29 15.61 39.25 -1.61
C VAL A 29 16.15 40.59 -1.12
N ASP A 30 15.72 41.05 0.05
CA ASP A 30 16.34 42.20 0.71
C ASP A 30 17.03 41.74 2.00
N SER A 31 18.29 42.14 2.11
CA SER A 31 19.22 41.81 3.18
C SER A 31 19.49 43.07 4.00
N GLY A 32 19.00 43.10 5.24
CA GLY A 32 19.24 44.20 6.16
C GLY A 32 19.22 43.76 7.62
N SER A 33 20.28 44.06 8.34
CA SER A 33 20.44 43.98 9.81
C SER A 33 21.34 45.16 10.21
N PRO A 34 21.39 45.62 11.49
CA PRO A 34 20.43 45.62 12.61
C PRO A 34 20.28 47.09 13.17
N PRO A 35 19.90 47.46 14.44
CA PRO A 35 20.47 47.01 15.73
C PRO A 35 19.51 46.87 16.96
N LEU A 36 19.94 45.99 17.88
CA LEU A 36 20.00 46.05 19.37
C LEU A 36 18.81 46.46 20.29
N HIS A 37 18.65 45.59 21.31
CA HIS A 37 18.24 45.78 22.73
C HIS A 37 16.81 45.45 23.22
N ALA A 38 16.80 44.87 24.44
CA ALA A 38 15.72 44.48 25.37
C ALA A 38 14.96 43.19 24.99
N GLY A 39 14.96 42.07 25.74
CA GLY A 39 15.37 41.81 27.12
C GLY A 39 14.16 41.46 27.98
N TRP A 40 13.58 40.25 27.85
CA TRP A 40 12.70 39.64 28.87
C TRP A 40 12.79 38.10 28.79
N TYR A 41 13.45 37.48 29.77
CA TYR A 41 13.39 36.04 30.01
C TYR A 41 12.13 35.74 30.83
N THR A 42 11.20 34.95 30.28
CA THR A 42 10.10 34.38 31.05
C THR A 42 10.59 33.11 31.76
N LEU A 43 10.78 33.23 33.08
CA LEU A 43 11.00 32.13 34.01
C LEU A 43 9.74 31.26 34.10
N ILE A 44 9.80 30.02 33.60
CA ILE A 44 8.81 28.98 33.89
C ILE A 44 9.21 28.32 35.20
N ARG A 45 8.36 28.49 36.22
CA ARG A 45 8.48 27.85 37.53
C ARG A 45 8.12 26.37 37.46
N PHE A 46 9.07 25.49 37.78
CA PHE A 46 8.78 24.10 38.16
C PHE A 46 8.39 24.04 39.64
N HIS A 47 7.29 23.36 39.96
CA HIS A 47 6.99 22.86 41.31
C HIS A 47 7.30 21.36 41.36
N PRO A 48 8.00 20.91 42.41
CA PRO A 48 7.52 19.72 43.10
C PRO A 48 7.49 19.94 44.62
N LEU A 49 6.33 19.68 45.22
CA LEU A 49 6.14 19.52 46.66
C LEU A 49 6.16 18.03 46.97
N VAL A 50 7.28 17.49 47.44
CA VAL A 50 7.32 16.30 48.28
C VAL A 50 8.43 16.51 49.31
N ARG A 51 8.07 16.70 50.58
CA ARG A 51 8.97 16.60 51.74
C ARG A 51 8.79 15.22 52.36
N LEU A 52 9.83 14.38 52.33
CA LEU A 52 10.01 13.31 53.30
C LEU A 52 11.22 13.68 54.19
N HIS A 53 11.02 13.60 55.50
CA HIS A 53 12.08 13.67 56.50
C HIS A 53 12.70 12.29 56.70
N GLY A 54 14.02 12.23 56.90
CA GLY A 54 14.68 11.06 57.49
C GLY A 54 16.08 10.78 56.94
N LEU A 55 17.08 11.53 57.43
CA LEU A 55 18.49 11.14 57.38
C LEU A 55 18.76 10.03 58.42
N VAL A 56 19.43 8.96 58.01
CA VAL A 56 20.40 8.23 58.85
C VAL A 56 21.58 7.83 57.96
N ALA A 57 22.78 8.21 58.37
CA ALA A 57 24.05 7.92 57.71
C ALA A 57 24.78 6.75 58.42
N LEU A 58 25.29 5.81 57.61
CA LEU A 58 26.59 5.05 57.63
C LEU A 58 27.13 4.44 58.94
N PRO A 59 27.82 3.27 58.92
CA PRO A 59 29.07 3.05 58.15
C PRO A 59 29.16 1.68 57.43
N LEU A 60 29.75 1.58 56.22
CA LEU A 60 31.17 1.39 55.89
C LEU A 60 31.94 0.39 56.78
N VAL A 61 32.09 -0.86 56.32
CA VAL A 61 33.08 -1.83 56.81
C VAL A 61 33.64 -2.65 55.64
N LEU A 62 34.96 -2.64 55.49
CA LEU A 62 35.80 -3.57 54.70
C LEU A 62 37.25 -3.37 55.19
N PRO A 63 38.17 -4.34 55.06
CA PRO A 63 38.06 -5.81 55.15
C PRO A 63 38.88 -6.35 56.35
N LEU A 64 38.67 -7.62 56.73
CA LEU A 64 39.66 -8.37 57.50
C LEU A 64 40.12 -9.58 56.68
N ALA A 65 41.37 -9.56 56.24
CA ALA A 65 42.05 -10.72 55.72
C ALA A 65 42.57 -11.56 56.90
N LEU A 66 42.20 -12.85 56.93
CA LEU A 66 42.94 -13.86 57.69
C LEU A 66 43.13 -15.11 56.82
N PHE A 67 44.39 -15.50 56.74
CA PHE A 67 44.92 -16.72 56.16
C PHE A 67 44.36 -17.98 56.84
N GLY A 68 44.26 -19.09 56.10
CA GLY A 68 44.49 -20.41 56.71
C GLY A 68 43.81 -21.61 56.05
N CYS A 69 44.62 -22.34 55.27
CA CYS A 69 44.66 -23.81 55.15
C CYS A 69 43.51 -24.59 54.49
N GLY A 70 43.77 -24.99 53.23
CA GLY A 70 43.97 -26.39 52.83
C GLY A 70 42.89 -27.41 53.15
N GLY A 71 41.99 -27.63 52.18
CA GLY A 71 41.17 -28.84 52.05
C GLY A 71 40.95 -29.11 50.57
N GLY A 72 41.37 -30.28 50.09
CA GLY A 72 41.33 -30.64 48.68
C GLY A 72 39.92 -30.95 48.20
N ASP A 73 39.38 -30.09 47.34
CA ASP A 73 38.17 -30.38 46.58
C ASP A 73 38.57 -30.84 45.17
N SER A 74 38.22 -32.08 44.85
CA SER A 74 38.24 -32.60 43.49
C SER A 74 37.22 -31.83 42.67
N ALA A 75 37.69 -30.84 41.91
CA ALA A 75 36.89 -30.13 40.93
C ALA A 75 36.56 -31.08 39.78
N THR A 76 35.39 -31.71 39.83
CA THR A 76 34.78 -32.29 38.64
C THR A 76 34.39 -31.13 37.74
N SER A 77 35.16 -30.94 36.67
CA SER A 77 34.87 -29.97 35.62
C SER A 77 33.45 -30.20 35.08
N PRO A 78 32.58 -29.18 34.99
CA PRO A 78 31.31 -29.36 34.30
C PRO A 78 31.60 -29.74 32.84
N ALA A 79 30.90 -30.75 32.34
CA ALA A 79 30.95 -31.13 30.93
C ALA A 79 30.56 -29.90 30.08
N PRO A 80 31.14 -29.73 28.87
CA PRO A 80 30.75 -28.64 27.99
C PRO A 80 29.25 -28.75 27.71
N GLU A 81 28.51 -27.70 28.07
CA GLU A 81 27.11 -27.54 27.70
C GLU A 81 27.07 -27.53 26.17
N VAL A 82 26.55 -28.61 25.58
CA VAL A 82 26.38 -28.70 24.13
C VAL A 82 25.33 -27.66 23.79
N ASP A 83 25.73 -26.61 23.07
CA ASP A 83 24.81 -25.58 22.59
C ASP A 83 23.60 -26.28 21.96
N PRO A 84 22.36 -25.91 22.34
CA PRO A 84 21.18 -26.48 21.72
C PRO A 84 21.30 -26.25 20.20
N PRO A 85 20.90 -27.25 19.38
CA PRO A 85 20.97 -27.10 17.94
C PRO A 85 20.26 -25.80 17.52
N PRO A 86 20.83 -25.04 16.57
CA PRO A 86 20.23 -23.79 16.13
C PRO A 86 18.77 -24.06 15.78
N ALA A 87 17.87 -23.20 16.29
CA ALA A 87 16.46 -23.29 15.97
C ALA A 87 16.31 -23.40 14.44
N PRO A 88 15.39 -24.25 13.95
CA PRO A 88 15.15 -24.34 12.51
C PRO A 88 14.92 -22.93 11.98
N PRO A 89 15.47 -22.60 10.80
CA PRO A 89 15.25 -21.28 10.22
C PRO A 89 13.75 -21.04 10.16
N GLY A 90 13.30 -19.91 10.70
CA GLY A 90 11.91 -19.50 10.65
C GLY A 90 11.41 -19.40 9.20
N PRO A 91 10.10 -19.35 8.99
CA PRO A 91 9.53 -19.18 7.65
C PRO A 91 10.17 -17.97 6.96
N SER A 92 10.54 -18.10 5.69
CA SER A 92 11.12 -17.01 4.91
C SER A 92 10.11 -15.93 4.51
N LEU A 93 8.82 -16.20 4.70
CA LEU A 93 7.69 -15.36 4.35
C LEU A 93 6.52 -15.64 5.30
N VAL A 94 5.87 -14.60 5.83
CA VAL A 94 4.65 -14.74 6.65
C VAL A 94 3.63 -13.64 6.36
N TRP A 95 2.36 -13.95 6.62
CA TRP A 95 1.30 -12.95 6.74
C TRP A 95 1.55 -12.00 7.93
N PRO A 96 1.35 -10.69 7.77
CA PRO A 96 1.84 -9.68 8.71
C PRO A 96 1.08 -9.63 10.04
N LEU A 97 -0.17 -10.09 10.13
CA LEU A 97 -0.94 -10.06 11.39
C LEU A 97 -0.85 -11.39 12.13
N SER A 98 -1.13 -12.50 11.45
CA SER A 98 -1.07 -13.86 12.03
C SER A 98 0.36 -14.36 12.24
N SER A 99 1.36 -13.80 11.55
CA SER A 99 2.73 -14.33 11.50
C SER A 99 2.77 -15.79 11.02
N SER A 100 1.84 -16.16 10.14
CA SER A 100 1.68 -17.50 9.58
C SER A 100 2.11 -17.54 8.12
N ASP A 101 2.71 -18.64 7.68
CA ASP A 101 2.99 -18.95 6.27
C ASP A 101 1.81 -19.66 5.58
N GLY A 102 0.71 -19.86 6.31
CA GLY A 102 -0.51 -20.47 5.79
C GLY A 102 -1.16 -19.65 4.67
N VAL A 103 -1.89 -20.36 3.81
CA VAL A 103 -2.69 -19.77 2.75
C VAL A 103 -3.79 -18.88 3.34
N ASP A 104 -3.90 -17.64 2.85
CA ASP A 104 -4.93 -16.66 3.23
C ASP A 104 -5.06 -16.49 4.76
N ALA A 105 -3.93 -16.48 5.48
CA ALA A 105 -3.93 -16.51 6.94
C ALA A 105 -4.47 -15.22 7.59
N ASP A 106 -4.44 -14.09 6.88
CA ASP A 106 -5.11 -12.85 7.30
C ASP A 106 -6.24 -12.48 6.35
N SER A 107 -7.33 -11.92 6.89
CA SER A 107 -8.44 -11.45 6.06
C SER A 107 -8.10 -10.14 5.36
N VAL A 108 -8.29 -10.08 4.05
CA VAL A 108 -8.24 -8.82 3.28
C VAL A 108 -9.61 -8.15 3.32
N HIS A 109 -9.64 -6.85 3.65
CA HIS A 109 -10.87 -6.04 3.64
C HIS A 109 -10.92 -5.07 2.46
N ALA A 110 -9.79 -4.43 2.13
CA ALA A 110 -9.65 -3.66 0.90
C ALA A 110 -8.53 -4.26 0.04
N PRO A 111 -8.82 -4.65 -1.21
CA PRO A 111 -7.84 -5.24 -2.11
C PRO A 111 -6.98 -4.13 -2.75
N TYR A 112 -5.89 -4.56 -3.36
CA TYR A 112 -5.07 -3.71 -4.22
C TYR A 112 -5.83 -3.30 -5.48
N GLY A 113 -5.61 -2.07 -5.94
CA GLY A 113 -6.07 -1.60 -7.25
C GLY A 113 -6.99 -0.38 -7.21
N PRO A 114 -7.71 -0.10 -8.30
CA PRO A 114 -8.50 1.11 -8.45
C PRO A 114 -9.74 1.07 -7.54
N ARG A 115 -10.13 2.24 -7.02
CA ARG A 115 -11.29 2.43 -6.17
C ARG A 115 -12.14 3.55 -6.73
N ALA A 116 -13.38 3.22 -7.07
CA ALA A 116 -14.39 4.21 -7.41
C ALA A 116 -14.78 5.00 -6.14
N LEU A 117 -14.53 6.32 -6.15
CA LEU A 117 -15.09 7.27 -5.19
C LEU A 117 -16.17 8.13 -5.88
N PRO A 118 -17.11 8.73 -5.13
CA PRO A 118 -18.25 9.45 -5.71
C PRO A 118 -17.89 10.54 -6.74
N SER A 119 -16.71 11.14 -6.64
CA SER A 119 -16.28 12.26 -7.50
C SER A 119 -14.90 12.09 -8.15
N ARG A 120 -14.20 10.97 -7.89
CA ARG A 120 -12.86 10.71 -8.43
C ARG A 120 -12.52 9.23 -8.37
N TYR A 121 -11.43 8.86 -9.02
CA TYR A 121 -10.79 7.57 -8.81
C TYR A 121 -9.62 7.74 -7.85
N ASP A 122 -9.49 6.76 -6.98
CA ASP A 122 -8.34 6.62 -6.11
C ASP A 122 -7.70 5.26 -6.41
N PHE A 123 -6.40 5.13 -6.14
CA PHE A 123 -5.69 3.88 -6.30
C PHE A 123 -5.30 3.37 -4.92
N HIS A 124 -5.50 2.08 -4.67
CA HIS A 124 -5.09 1.44 -3.44
C HIS A 124 -3.76 0.71 -3.67
N ALA A 125 -2.66 1.38 -3.31
CA ALA A 125 -1.29 0.91 -3.53
C ALA A 125 -0.83 -0.18 -2.53
N GLY A 126 -1.77 -0.98 -2.02
CA GLY A 126 -1.55 -2.04 -1.04
C GLY A 126 -2.84 -2.81 -0.75
N ILE A 127 -2.85 -3.57 0.34
CA ILE A 127 -4.04 -4.23 0.90
C ILE A 127 -4.29 -3.74 2.31
N ASP A 128 -5.56 -3.66 2.70
CA ASP A 128 -5.95 -3.34 4.08
C ASP A 128 -6.41 -4.60 4.81
N LEU A 129 -5.72 -4.88 5.91
CA LEU A 129 -5.97 -6.01 6.80
C LEU A 129 -6.61 -5.46 8.09
N PRO A 130 -7.91 -5.71 8.33
CA PRO A 130 -8.59 -5.18 9.50
C PRO A 130 -8.09 -5.90 10.76
N ALA A 131 -7.74 -5.14 11.79
CA ALA A 131 -7.36 -5.69 13.07
C ALA A 131 -7.63 -4.68 14.19
N PRO A 132 -7.93 -5.14 15.42
CA PRO A 132 -7.99 -4.24 16.57
C PRO A 132 -6.72 -3.40 16.72
N ARG A 133 -6.87 -2.15 17.18
CA ARG A 133 -5.71 -1.33 17.56
C ARG A 133 -4.86 -2.09 18.61
N GLY A 134 -3.55 -2.07 18.43
CA GLY A 134 -2.61 -2.77 19.31
C GLY A 134 -2.24 -4.18 18.85
N THR A 135 -2.96 -4.75 17.88
CA THR A 135 -2.57 -6.03 17.23
C THR A 135 -1.15 -5.92 16.67
N ARG A 136 -0.36 -7.00 16.76
CA ARG A 136 1.01 -7.00 16.23
C ARG A 136 0.99 -6.90 14.70
N ALA A 137 1.87 -6.06 14.17
CA ALA A 137 2.21 -6.04 12.75
C ALA A 137 3.66 -6.53 12.61
N ASN A 138 3.85 -7.55 11.78
CA ASN A 138 5.10 -8.29 11.66
C ASN A 138 5.70 -8.14 10.25
N ALA A 139 7.03 -8.25 10.16
CA ALA A 139 7.76 -8.22 8.91
C ALA A 139 7.35 -9.42 8.05
N VAL A 140 6.97 -9.17 6.80
CA VAL A 140 6.47 -10.20 5.88
C VAL A 140 7.64 -11.03 5.36
N LEU A 141 8.79 -10.38 5.12
CA LEU A 141 10.03 -10.97 4.64
C LEU A 141 11.21 -10.51 5.52
N PRO A 142 12.32 -11.26 5.57
CA PRO A 142 13.58 -10.77 6.12
C PRO A 142 14.03 -9.51 5.36
N GLY A 143 14.61 -8.54 6.06
CA GLY A 143 15.00 -7.29 5.43
C GLY A 143 15.61 -6.27 6.38
N ARG A 144 15.79 -5.06 5.86
CA ARG A 144 16.32 -3.90 6.58
C ARG A 144 15.28 -2.80 6.63
N VAL A 145 15.05 -2.22 7.81
CA VAL A 145 14.26 -0.99 7.91
C VAL A 145 15.03 0.14 7.24
N VAL A 146 14.45 0.74 6.20
CA VAL A 146 15.09 1.80 5.40
C VAL A 146 14.42 3.17 5.55
N GLN A 147 13.19 3.21 6.09
CA GLN A 147 12.54 4.47 6.44
C GLN A 147 11.56 4.26 7.60
N ILE A 148 11.51 5.24 8.49
CA ILE A 148 10.44 5.41 9.45
C ILE A 148 9.81 6.78 9.27
N ARG A 149 8.48 6.84 9.29
CA ARG A 149 7.72 8.10 9.33
C ARG A 149 6.82 8.11 10.56
N THR A 150 6.87 9.21 11.30
CA THR A 150 5.97 9.44 12.43
C THR A 150 4.91 10.46 12.04
N TRP A 151 3.69 10.20 12.49
CA TRP A 151 2.55 11.05 12.22
C TRP A 151 2.51 12.24 13.19
N ASN A 152 2.27 13.44 12.67
CA ASN A 152 2.18 14.66 13.46
C ASN A 152 0.75 14.96 14.00
N GLY A 153 -0.22 14.08 13.72
CA GLY A 153 -1.59 14.19 14.22
C GLY A 153 -2.53 15.09 13.41
N THR A 154 -2.07 15.74 12.34
CA THR A 154 -2.84 16.79 11.65
C THR A 154 -3.21 16.49 10.19
N SER A 155 -2.73 15.38 9.63
CA SER A 155 -2.91 15.03 8.21
C SER A 155 -3.49 13.62 8.01
N SER A 156 -4.34 13.43 6.99
CA SER A 156 -4.65 12.09 6.47
C SER A 156 -3.49 11.59 5.59
N GLY A 157 -3.38 10.27 5.41
CA GLY A 157 -2.31 9.66 4.60
C GLY A 157 -1.67 8.49 5.34
N ALA A 158 -0.37 8.27 5.11
CA ALA A 158 0.35 7.09 5.60
C ALA A 158 0.38 6.90 7.14
N GLY A 159 0.08 7.93 7.93
CA GLY A 159 0.18 7.86 9.39
C GLY A 159 1.60 7.51 9.85
N ASN A 160 1.71 6.75 10.94
CA ASN A 160 2.96 6.13 11.32
C ASN A 160 3.27 5.00 10.34
N ALA A 161 4.45 5.06 9.74
CA ALA A 161 4.82 4.16 8.67
C ALA A 161 6.24 3.61 8.81
N VAL A 162 6.43 2.38 8.35
CA VAL A 162 7.75 1.75 8.22
C VAL A 162 7.89 1.22 6.80
N LEU A 163 9.04 1.49 6.16
CA LEU A 163 9.45 0.88 4.90
C LEU A 163 10.60 -0.07 5.16
N ILE A 164 10.48 -1.30 4.65
CA ILE A 164 11.48 -2.35 4.78
C ILE A 164 11.97 -2.71 3.37
N ALA A 165 13.28 -2.69 3.18
CA ALA A 165 13.93 -3.18 1.97
C ALA A 165 14.30 -4.65 2.16
N HIS A 166 14.07 -5.44 1.13
CA HIS A 166 14.36 -6.87 1.08
C HIS A 166 15.30 -7.17 -0.09
N ASP A 167 15.79 -8.40 -0.14
CA ASP A 167 16.58 -8.86 -1.27
C ASP A 167 15.79 -8.79 -2.59
N GLY A 168 16.49 -8.70 -3.71
CA GLY A 168 15.87 -8.66 -5.05
C GLY A 168 15.19 -7.33 -5.42
N GLY A 169 15.45 -6.24 -4.70
CA GLY A 169 14.87 -4.92 -4.98
C GLY A 169 13.40 -4.79 -4.56
N VAL A 170 12.94 -5.69 -3.70
CA VAL A 170 11.59 -5.72 -3.12
C VAL A 170 11.54 -4.82 -1.89
N HIS A 171 10.42 -4.13 -1.72
CA HIS A 171 10.13 -3.38 -0.50
C HIS A 171 8.71 -3.68 -0.01
N THR A 172 8.53 -3.68 1.30
CA THR A 172 7.20 -3.67 1.94
C THR A 172 7.04 -2.44 2.80
N ASN A 173 5.84 -1.85 2.80
CA ASN A 173 5.52 -0.75 3.72
C ASN A 173 4.35 -1.13 4.65
N TYR A 174 4.40 -0.58 5.86
CA TYR A 174 3.45 -0.83 6.93
C TYR A 174 2.91 0.52 7.36
N LEU A 175 1.66 0.83 7.05
CA LEU A 175 1.08 2.14 7.34
C LEU A 175 0.03 2.07 8.45
N HIS A 176 -0.39 3.26 8.90
CA HIS A 176 -1.42 3.46 9.91
C HIS A 176 -1.10 2.88 11.28
N LEU A 177 0.18 2.60 11.57
CA LEU A 177 0.60 1.98 12.82
C LEU A 177 0.22 2.85 14.04
N ASP A 178 -0.07 2.21 15.16
CA ASP A 178 -0.22 2.89 16.45
C ASP A 178 1.16 3.17 17.04
N GLN A 179 1.96 2.11 17.22
CA GLN A 179 3.33 2.19 17.69
C GLN A 179 4.29 1.60 16.65
N ILE A 180 5.41 2.29 16.43
CA ILE A 180 6.56 1.76 15.70
C ILE A 180 7.54 1.18 16.73
N GLN A 181 7.99 -0.05 16.51
CA GLN A 181 8.84 -0.78 17.46
C GLN A 181 10.18 -1.22 16.87
N VAL A 182 10.54 -0.59 15.75
CA VAL A 182 11.81 -0.78 15.07
C VAL A 182 12.51 0.55 14.88
N VAL A 183 13.79 0.51 14.55
CA VAL A 183 14.61 1.69 14.21
C VAL A 183 15.16 1.59 12.80
N GLU A 184 15.47 2.72 12.18
CA GLU A 184 16.11 2.73 10.86
C GLU A 184 17.45 1.98 10.90
N GLY A 185 17.68 1.17 9.86
CA GLY A 185 18.84 0.30 9.75
C GLY A 185 18.76 -1.02 10.53
N GLN A 186 17.69 -1.28 11.27
CA GLN A 186 17.48 -2.57 11.92
C GLN A 186 17.29 -3.69 10.89
N GLN A 187 17.98 -4.82 11.10
CA GLN A 187 17.73 -6.07 10.37
C GLN A 187 16.58 -6.81 11.04
N LEU A 188 15.68 -7.37 10.24
CA LEU A 188 14.51 -8.12 10.66
C LEU A 188 14.48 -9.47 9.93
N GLN A 189 13.99 -10.49 10.60
CA GLN A 189 13.53 -11.74 10.02
C GLN A 189 12.03 -11.62 9.69
N ALA A 190 11.51 -12.51 8.84
CA ALA A 190 10.06 -12.65 8.70
C ALA A 190 9.44 -13.06 10.05
N GLY A 191 8.30 -12.46 10.38
CA GLY A 191 7.63 -12.62 11.67
C GLY A 191 8.12 -11.68 12.77
N ASP A 192 9.24 -10.97 12.58
CA ASP A 192 9.69 -9.98 13.57
C ASP A 192 8.71 -8.82 13.67
N ARG A 193 8.49 -8.35 14.89
CA ARG A 193 7.51 -7.29 15.15
C ARG A 193 8.03 -5.94 14.65
N VAL A 194 7.29 -5.34 13.73
CA VAL A 194 7.53 -3.99 13.20
C VAL A 194 6.87 -2.94 14.09
N GLY A 195 5.69 -3.26 14.62
CA GLY A 195 4.91 -2.33 15.42
C GLY A 195 3.57 -2.89 15.85
N THR A 196 2.58 -2.00 15.95
CA THR A 196 1.19 -2.36 16.21
C THR A 196 0.24 -1.69 15.24
N VAL A 197 -0.84 -2.40 14.90
CA VAL A 197 -1.97 -1.88 14.13
C VAL A 197 -2.56 -0.68 14.85
N GLY A 198 -2.85 0.36 14.08
CA GLY A 198 -3.45 1.58 14.57
C GLY A 198 -4.44 2.15 13.57
N SER A 199 -4.69 3.45 13.73
CA SER A 199 -5.57 4.24 12.86
C SER A 199 -4.95 5.61 12.58
N THR A 200 -3.62 5.72 12.63
CA THR A 200 -2.94 7.01 12.37
C THR A 200 -3.07 7.37 10.90
N GLY A 201 -3.53 8.59 10.59
CA GLY A 201 -3.82 9.00 9.21
C GLY A 201 -4.97 8.24 8.52
N ALA A 202 -5.70 7.38 9.23
CA ALA A 202 -6.78 6.52 8.74
C ALA A 202 -8.10 6.73 9.52
N THR A 203 -9.22 6.25 8.95
CA THR A 203 -10.56 6.40 9.54
C THR A 203 -10.94 5.29 10.52
N TYR A 204 -10.33 4.11 10.42
CA TYR A 204 -10.58 2.96 11.30
C TYR A 204 -9.31 2.12 11.49
N PRO A 205 -9.23 1.27 12.54
CA PRO A 205 -8.07 0.42 12.77
C PRO A 205 -7.86 -0.67 11.71
N HIS A 206 -6.71 -0.62 11.01
CA HIS A 206 -6.26 -1.63 10.06
C HIS A 206 -4.77 -1.50 9.81
N LEU A 207 -4.15 -2.57 9.28
CA LEU A 207 -2.81 -2.51 8.69
C LEU A 207 -2.95 -2.34 7.18
N HIS A 208 -2.39 -1.27 6.64
CA HIS A 208 -2.14 -1.19 5.21
C HIS A 208 -0.75 -1.77 4.93
N LEU A 209 -0.72 -2.81 4.09
CA LEU A 209 0.51 -3.43 3.59
C LEU A 209 0.67 -3.09 2.11
N GLY A 210 1.72 -2.36 1.77
CA GLY A 210 2.14 -2.16 0.39
C GLY A 210 3.32 -3.04 0.03
N TYR A 211 3.43 -3.36 -1.26
CA TYR A 211 4.50 -4.15 -1.85
C TYR A 211 5.00 -3.41 -3.09
N PHE A 212 6.32 -3.26 -3.22
CA PHE A 212 6.94 -2.48 -4.30
C PHE A 212 8.14 -3.22 -4.87
N VAL A 213 8.40 -3.02 -6.16
CA VAL A 213 9.58 -3.59 -6.84
C VAL A 213 10.32 -2.48 -7.58
N GLY A 214 11.63 -2.39 -7.34
CA GLY A 214 12.51 -1.45 -8.06
C GLY A 214 12.41 0.00 -7.58
N LEU A 215 12.08 0.23 -6.30
CA LEU A 215 12.13 1.57 -5.73
C LEU A 215 13.56 2.13 -5.79
N PRO A 216 13.77 3.34 -6.34
CA PRO A 216 15.11 3.94 -6.46
C PRO A 216 15.64 4.52 -5.13
N GLY A 217 14.93 4.33 -4.01
CA GLY A 217 15.30 4.88 -2.71
C GLY A 217 14.25 4.63 -1.63
N THR A 218 14.23 5.49 -0.61
CA THR A 218 13.42 5.32 0.62
C THR A 218 12.02 5.95 0.52
N SER A 219 11.60 6.44 -0.64
CA SER A 219 10.27 7.03 -0.82
C SER A 219 9.37 6.01 -1.51
N GLY A 220 8.31 5.57 -0.84
CA GLY A 220 7.29 4.75 -1.49
C GLY A 220 6.67 5.53 -2.66
N ASP A 221 6.96 5.11 -3.89
CA ASP A 221 6.26 5.59 -5.08
C ASP A 221 5.17 4.58 -5.41
N GLU A 222 3.91 4.99 -5.23
CA GLU A 222 2.74 4.15 -5.48
C GLU A 222 2.67 3.65 -6.93
N ARG A 223 3.30 4.34 -7.88
CA ARG A 223 3.42 3.90 -9.28
C ARG A 223 4.26 2.63 -9.45
N LEU A 224 5.12 2.35 -8.47
CA LEU A 224 5.98 1.17 -8.41
C LEU A 224 5.46 0.13 -7.42
N SER A 225 4.27 0.36 -6.84
CA SER A 225 3.59 -0.65 -6.04
C SER A 225 3.27 -1.87 -6.89
N ARG A 226 2.90 -2.98 -6.28
CA ARG A 226 2.38 -4.21 -6.86
C ARG A 226 1.33 -4.77 -5.90
N ASN A 227 0.52 -5.72 -6.35
CA ASN A 227 -0.44 -6.34 -5.45
C ASN A 227 0.34 -7.18 -4.40
N PRO A 228 0.23 -6.90 -3.09
CA PRO A 228 0.90 -7.68 -2.05
C PRO A 228 0.56 -9.18 -2.06
N LEU A 229 -0.56 -9.55 -2.67
CA LEU A 229 -0.93 -10.96 -2.89
C LEU A 229 -0.05 -11.67 -3.95
N GLU A 230 0.75 -10.93 -4.73
CA GLU A 230 1.83 -11.49 -5.55
C GLU A 230 2.99 -12.00 -4.70
N LEU A 231 3.13 -11.48 -3.48
CA LEU A 231 4.16 -11.86 -2.54
C LEU A 231 3.64 -12.90 -1.53
N LEU A 232 2.43 -12.70 -1.01
CA LEU A 232 1.89 -13.49 0.10
C LEU A 232 1.32 -14.86 -0.34
N PRO A 233 1.34 -15.88 0.53
CA PRO A 233 0.72 -17.17 0.24
C PRO A 233 -0.79 -17.01 0.10
N THR A 234 -1.30 -17.16 -1.12
CA THR A 234 -2.71 -16.97 -1.45
C THR A 234 -3.38 -18.22 -2.01
N GLY A 235 -4.68 -18.33 -1.73
CA GLY A 235 -5.52 -19.39 -2.25
C GLY A 235 -6.03 -19.09 -3.66
N GLY A 236 -6.62 -20.10 -4.29
CA GLY A 236 -7.31 -19.93 -5.57
C GLY A 236 -8.61 -19.11 -5.43
N MET A 237 -9.07 -18.54 -6.55
CA MET A 237 -10.28 -17.73 -6.62
C MET A 237 -11.55 -18.58 -6.70
N GLN A 238 -11.99 -19.16 -5.58
CA GLN A 238 -13.25 -19.93 -5.55
C GLN A 238 -14.48 -19.02 -5.50
N GLY A 239 -15.51 -19.35 -6.29
CA GLY A 239 -16.78 -18.61 -6.30
C GLY A 239 -16.79 -17.34 -7.15
N ALA A 240 -15.84 -17.19 -8.07
CA ALA A 240 -15.92 -16.18 -9.12
C ALA A 240 -17.15 -16.44 -10.02
N GLY A 241 -17.89 -15.37 -10.30
CA GLY A 241 -19.01 -15.38 -11.24
C GLY A 241 -18.78 -14.43 -12.41
N SER A 242 -19.46 -14.69 -13.52
CA SER A 242 -19.53 -13.77 -14.65
C SER A 242 -20.92 -13.77 -15.27
N ALA A 243 -21.41 -12.59 -15.65
CA ALA A 243 -22.64 -12.39 -16.38
C ALA A 243 -22.39 -11.56 -17.65
N PHE A 244 -23.05 -11.92 -18.74
CA PHE A 244 -22.95 -11.22 -20.02
C PHE A 244 -24.18 -10.30 -20.18
N GLN A 245 -23.94 -9.00 -20.36
CA GLN A 245 -24.97 -8.01 -20.64
C GLN A 245 -24.62 -7.26 -21.93
N GLY A 246 -25.24 -7.66 -23.04
CA GLY A 246 -24.69 -7.32 -24.35
C GLY A 246 -23.27 -7.88 -24.46
N ASP A 247 -22.34 -7.08 -24.99
CA ASP A 247 -20.91 -7.44 -25.08
C ASP A 247 -20.08 -6.99 -23.86
N THR A 248 -20.74 -6.40 -22.85
CA THR A 248 -20.11 -6.17 -21.56
C THR A 248 -20.17 -7.45 -20.74
N VAL A 249 -19.04 -7.82 -20.12
CA VAL A 249 -18.99 -8.90 -19.14
C VAL A 249 -18.80 -8.32 -17.75
N HIS A 250 -19.72 -8.65 -16.85
CA HIS A 250 -19.68 -8.28 -15.45
C HIS A 250 -19.17 -9.47 -14.64
N PHE A 251 -18.09 -9.28 -13.91
CA PHE A 251 -17.51 -10.24 -12.98
C PHE A 251 -17.83 -9.87 -11.57
N ASP A 252 -17.92 -10.93 -10.79
CA ASP A 252 -18.34 -10.87 -9.44
C ASP A 252 -17.41 -11.78 -8.61
N LEU A 253 -16.43 -11.14 -7.96
CA LEU A 253 -15.20 -11.80 -7.53
C LEU A 253 -15.05 -11.76 -6.00
N PRO A 254 -14.55 -12.83 -5.35
CA PRO A 254 -14.21 -12.79 -3.93
C PRO A 254 -12.98 -11.90 -3.69
N LEU A 255 -13.03 -11.05 -2.66
CA LEU A 255 -11.91 -10.18 -2.30
C LEU A 255 -10.69 -10.93 -1.78
N ARG A 256 -10.93 -12.03 -1.06
CA ARG A 256 -9.89 -12.78 -0.33
C ARG A 256 -8.88 -13.46 -1.24
N GLY A 257 -9.25 -13.79 -2.48
CA GLY A 257 -8.38 -14.42 -3.47
C GLY A 257 -8.13 -13.54 -4.69
N MET A 258 -8.12 -12.21 -4.54
CA MET A 258 -8.01 -11.29 -5.68
C MET A 258 -6.60 -11.31 -6.30
N THR A 259 -6.40 -12.25 -7.21
CA THR A 259 -5.14 -12.51 -7.93
C THR A 259 -5.25 -12.27 -9.43
N VAL A 260 -6.32 -11.62 -9.91
CA VAL A 260 -6.51 -11.33 -11.35
C VAL A 260 -5.31 -10.55 -11.88
N ARG A 261 -4.64 -11.13 -12.88
CA ARG A 261 -3.58 -10.48 -13.66
C ARG A 261 -4.06 -10.11 -15.05
N LYS A 262 -4.76 -11.03 -15.71
CA LYS A 262 -5.26 -10.82 -17.08
C LYS A 262 -6.73 -11.14 -17.20
N VAL A 263 -7.38 -10.45 -18.13
CA VAL A 263 -8.69 -10.83 -18.65
C VAL A 263 -8.52 -11.09 -20.14
N ILE A 264 -9.00 -12.24 -20.59
CA ILE A 264 -8.91 -12.65 -21.99
C ILE A 264 -10.33 -12.80 -22.51
N LEU A 265 -10.69 -11.98 -23.49
CA LEU A 265 -11.97 -12.05 -24.19
C LEU A 265 -11.77 -12.84 -25.48
N HIS A 266 -12.58 -13.88 -25.65
CA HIS A 266 -12.71 -14.65 -26.88
C HIS A 266 -14.07 -14.34 -27.49
N GLY A 267 -14.11 -14.15 -28.80
CA GLY A 267 -15.33 -13.78 -29.47
C GLY A 267 -15.20 -13.80 -30.99
N SER A 268 -16.20 -13.24 -31.65
CA SER A 268 -16.21 -13.07 -33.10
C SER A 268 -16.04 -11.60 -33.48
N ALA A 269 -15.31 -11.33 -34.56
CA ALA A 269 -15.22 -10.00 -35.18
C ALA A 269 -15.32 -10.13 -36.71
N PRO A 270 -16.05 -9.23 -37.41
CA PRO A 270 -16.26 -9.34 -38.86
C PRO A 270 -14.96 -9.31 -39.68
N ASP A 271 -13.97 -8.54 -39.20
CA ASP A 271 -12.67 -8.37 -39.88
C ASP A 271 -11.65 -9.46 -39.53
N ALA A 272 -12.00 -10.43 -38.69
CA ALA A 272 -11.10 -11.51 -38.32
C ALA A 272 -10.95 -12.54 -39.46
N PRO A 273 -9.72 -13.01 -39.79
CA PRO A 273 -9.48 -13.94 -40.90
C PRO A 273 -10.27 -15.24 -40.86
N ASP A 274 -10.58 -15.75 -39.67
CA ASP A 274 -11.37 -16.95 -39.42
C ASP A 274 -12.71 -16.64 -38.71
N GLY A 275 -13.08 -15.36 -38.64
CA GLY A 275 -14.24 -14.88 -37.90
C GLY A 275 -14.06 -14.85 -36.38
N THR A 276 -12.90 -15.27 -35.84
CA THR A 276 -12.63 -15.30 -34.40
C THR A 276 -11.60 -14.25 -33.98
N ALA A 277 -11.82 -13.62 -32.84
CA ALA A 277 -10.96 -12.59 -32.31
C ALA A 277 -10.69 -12.78 -30.82
N ARG A 278 -9.53 -12.31 -30.39
CA ARG A 278 -9.03 -12.43 -29.03
C ARG A 278 -8.50 -11.09 -28.55
N LEU A 279 -9.05 -10.59 -27.46
CA LEU A 279 -8.56 -9.38 -26.77
C LEU A 279 -7.95 -9.79 -25.43
N GLU A 280 -6.71 -9.37 -25.19
CA GLU A 280 -5.99 -9.67 -23.96
C GLU A 280 -5.69 -8.38 -23.19
N LEU A 281 -6.32 -8.25 -22.03
CA LEU A 281 -6.14 -7.17 -21.08
C LEU A 281 -5.13 -7.61 -20.02
N ASP A 282 -4.11 -6.78 -19.77
CA ASP A 282 -3.36 -6.80 -18.52
C ASP A 282 -4.09 -5.88 -17.54
N TYR A 283 -4.83 -6.48 -16.60
CA TYR A 283 -5.65 -5.75 -15.65
C TYR A 283 -4.77 -4.78 -14.86
N TYR A 284 -3.57 -5.23 -14.48
CA TYR A 284 -2.62 -4.44 -13.73
C TYR A 284 -2.11 -3.24 -14.54
N ALA A 285 -1.79 -3.42 -15.83
CA ALA A 285 -1.34 -2.32 -16.69
C ALA A 285 -2.42 -1.27 -16.97
N VAL A 286 -3.70 -1.63 -16.89
CA VAL A 286 -4.80 -0.65 -16.98
C VAL A 286 -4.92 0.15 -15.70
N VAL A 287 -4.82 -0.51 -14.55
CA VAL A 287 -5.13 0.12 -13.26
C VAL A 287 -3.93 0.78 -12.58
N ALA A 288 -2.70 0.33 -12.87
CA ALA A 288 -1.46 0.92 -12.35
C ALA A 288 -1.13 2.29 -12.96
N ARG A 289 -1.81 2.68 -14.05
CA ARG A 289 -1.79 4.03 -14.60
C ARG A 289 -2.61 4.93 -13.66
N GLY A 290 -1.96 5.41 -12.60
CA GLY A 290 -2.61 6.17 -11.54
C GLY A 290 -3.56 7.27 -12.06
N ALA A 291 -4.65 7.51 -11.33
CA ALA A 291 -5.61 8.60 -11.50
C ALA A 291 -6.15 8.89 -12.92
N THR A 292 -5.98 7.99 -13.90
CA THR A 292 -6.72 8.09 -15.16
C THR A 292 -8.22 8.02 -14.85
N PRO A 293 -9.03 8.99 -15.30
CA PRO A 293 -10.48 8.97 -15.07
C PRO A 293 -11.09 7.64 -15.46
N ARG A 294 -12.14 7.19 -14.74
CA ARG A 294 -12.85 5.91 -15.00
C ARG A 294 -13.01 5.59 -16.47
N HIS A 295 -13.51 6.59 -17.21
CA HIS A 295 -13.93 6.49 -18.60
C HIS A 295 -12.75 6.37 -19.57
N GLU A 296 -11.51 6.55 -19.10
CA GLU A 296 -10.28 6.50 -19.90
C GLU A 296 -9.45 5.24 -19.58
N GLN A 297 -9.97 4.31 -18.76
CA GLN A 297 -9.31 3.02 -18.46
C GLN A 297 -9.46 2.03 -19.61
N GLU A 298 -8.73 2.30 -20.69
CA GLU A 298 -8.78 1.53 -21.93
C GLU A 298 -7.46 0.83 -22.23
N GLN A 299 -7.54 -0.41 -22.72
CA GLN A 299 -6.40 -1.14 -23.25
C GLN A 299 -6.83 -2.04 -24.40
N PHE A 300 -6.13 -1.92 -25.53
CA PHE A 300 -6.36 -2.72 -26.74
C PHE A 300 -7.84 -2.77 -27.17
N GLY A 301 -8.53 -1.61 -27.12
CA GLY A 301 -9.93 -1.53 -27.50
C GLY A 301 -10.90 -2.12 -26.46
N VAL A 302 -10.47 -2.32 -25.22
CA VAL A 302 -11.32 -2.77 -24.11
C VAL A 302 -11.34 -1.69 -23.03
N HIS A 303 -12.53 -1.27 -22.65
CA HIS A 303 -12.79 -0.46 -21.47
C HIS A 303 -12.93 -1.34 -20.23
N VAL A 304 -12.30 -0.95 -19.13
CA VAL A 304 -12.32 -1.69 -17.86
C VAL A 304 -12.88 -0.81 -16.76
N ASP A 305 -13.82 -1.35 -16.01
CA ASP A 305 -14.44 -0.66 -14.91
C ASP A 305 -14.43 -1.52 -13.64
N ALA A 306 -13.68 -1.06 -12.65
CA ALA A 306 -13.57 -1.68 -11.34
C ALA A 306 -14.43 -0.95 -10.32
N GLY A 307 -15.39 -1.68 -9.75
CA GLY A 307 -16.29 -1.20 -8.71
C GLY A 307 -15.60 -1.06 -7.36
N ARG A 308 -16.35 -0.51 -6.39
CA ARG A 308 -15.88 -0.47 -5.00
C ARG A 308 -16.11 -1.85 -4.36
N PRO A 309 -15.11 -2.43 -3.69
CA PRO A 309 -15.29 -3.60 -2.83
C PRO A 309 -16.45 -3.44 -1.84
N ALA A 310 -17.33 -4.42 -1.77
CA ALA A 310 -18.45 -4.48 -0.82
C ALA A 310 -18.74 -5.93 -0.40
N GLU A 311 -19.07 -6.14 0.88
CA GLU A 311 -19.51 -7.44 1.41
C GLU A 311 -18.57 -8.61 1.10
N GLY A 312 -17.25 -8.36 1.09
CA GLY A 312 -16.26 -9.40 0.80
C GLY A 312 -16.06 -9.66 -0.69
N ARG A 313 -16.66 -8.85 -1.57
CA ARG A 313 -16.64 -9.05 -3.02
C ARG A 313 -16.27 -7.80 -3.81
N PHE A 314 -15.86 -8.01 -5.05
CA PHE A 314 -15.36 -7.02 -5.98
C PHE A 314 -16.01 -7.18 -7.34
N GLU A 315 -16.54 -6.08 -7.86
CA GLU A 315 -17.13 -6.02 -9.19
C GLU A 315 -16.08 -5.53 -10.20
N LEU A 316 -15.97 -6.26 -11.31
CA LEU A 316 -15.16 -5.87 -12.45
C LEU A 316 -16.02 -5.97 -13.70
N SER A 317 -16.05 -4.95 -14.52
CA SER A 317 -16.75 -4.97 -15.80
C SER A 317 -15.75 -4.71 -16.91
N VAL A 318 -15.87 -5.46 -18.01
CA VAL A 318 -15.05 -5.27 -19.21
C VAL A 318 -15.95 -5.12 -20.41
N HIS A 319 -15.68 -4.10 -21.22
CA HIS A 319 -16.49 -3.73 -22.37
C HIS A 319 -15.59 -3.52 -23.60
N PRO A 320 -15.65 -4.37 -24.63
CA PRO A 320 -15.03 -4.07 -25.91
C PRO A 320 -15.61 -2.78 -26.50
N LEU A 321 -14.74 -1.89 -26.96
CA LEU A 321 -15.09 -0.62 -27.61
C LEU A 321 -15.50 -0.81 -29.06
N ASP A 322 -15.07 -1.91 -29.68
CA ASP A 322 -15.56 -2.32 -30.99
C ASP A 322 -16.96 -2.94 -30.84
N ALA A 323 -17.98 -2.24 -31.34
CA ALA A 323 -19.38 -2.65 -31.27
C ALA A 323 -19.70 -3.90 -32.11
N GLU A 324 -18.81 -4.28 -33.03
CA GLU A 324 -18.94 -5.49 -33.83
C GLU A 324 -18.27 -6.71 -33.17
N PHE A 325 -17.41 -6.50 -32.18
CA PHE A 325 -16.83 -7.58 -31.39
C PHE A 325 -17.89 -8.20 -30.48
N ARG A 326 -18.21 -9.47 -30.70
CA ARG A 326 -19.15 -10.23 -29.85
C ARG A 326 -18.39 -11.11 -28.88
N VAL A 327 -18.49 -10.83 -27.58
CA VAL A 327 -17.83 -11.66 -26.55
C VAL A 327 -18.59 -12.98 -26.39
N GLU A 328 -17.92 -14.09 -26.62
CA GLU A 328 -18.51 -15.44 -26.48
C GLU A 328 -17.99 -16.15 -25.23
N ARG A 329 -16.72 -15.91 -24.89
CA ARG A 329 -16.08 -16.53 -23.75
C ARG A 329 -15.08 -15.57 -23.10
N VAL A 330 -14.91 -15.70 -21.80
CA VAL A 330 -13.92 -14.97 -21.03
C VAL A 330 -13.09 -15.90 -20.14
N LEU A 331 -11.82 -15.56 -19.98
CA LEU A 331 -10.93 -16.17 -19.00
C LEU A 331 -10.37 -15.09 -18.08
N LEU A 332 -10.44 -15.32 -16.78
CA LEU A 332 -9.64 -14.61 -15.80
C LEU A 332 -8.38 -15.42 -15.52
N VAL A 333 -7.22 -14.79 -15.66
CA VAL A 333 -5.92 -15.43 -15.43
C VAL A 333 -5.24 -14.78 -14.23
N GLY A 334 -4.73 -15.61 -13.34
CA GLY A 334 -4.08 -15.20 -12.10
C GLY A 334 -2.66 -14.73 -12.28
N ILE A 335 -2.09 -14.20 -11.19
CA ILE A 335 -0.68 -13.80 -11.09
C ILE A 335 0.27 -14.96 -11.47
N GLY A 336 -0.09 -16.20 -11.09
CA GLY A 336 0.67 -17.41 -11.41
C GLY A 336 0.49 -17.91 -12.85
N GLY A 337 -0.37 -17.27 -13.64
CA GLY A 337 -0.74 -17.73 -14.98
C GLY A 337 -1.82 -18.82 -15.00
N ASP A 338 -2.32 -19.21 -13.83
CA ASP A 338 -3.43 -20.14 -13.67
C ASP A 338 -4.76 -19.51 -14.12
N THR A 339 -5.68 -20.34 -14.61
CA THR A 339 -7.03 -19.88 -14.97
C THR A 339 -7.88 -19.84 -13.70
N LEU A 340 -8.28 -18.64 -13.30
CA LEU A 340 -9.09 -18.38 -12.10
C LEU A 340 -10.58 -18.58 -12.36
N HIS A 341 -11.04 -18.20 -13.55
CA HIS A 341 -12.45 -18.28 -13.92
C HIS A 341 -12.60 -18.43 -15.43
N VAL A 342 -13.63 -19.16 -15.84
CA VAL A 342 -14.08 -19.24 -17.23
C VAL A 342 -15.56 -18.90 -17.26
N GLY A 343 -15.92 -17.89 -18.06
CA GLY A 343 -17.30 -17.53 -18.33
C GLY A 343 -17.61 -17.80 -19.79
N GLU A 344 -18.74 -18.44 -20.08
CA GLU A 344 -19.22 -18.67 -21.45
C GLU A 344 -20.61 -18.05 -21.60
N ARG A 345 -20.84 -17.41 -22.74
CA ARG A 345 -22.14 -16.85 -23.08
C ARG A 345 -23.13 -18.01 -23.25
N PRO A 346 -24.32 -17.96 -22.62
CA PRO A 346 -25.32 -19.01 -22.77
C PRO A 346 -25.76 -19.17 -24.24
N GLY A 347 -25.66 -20.39 -24.76
CA GLY A 347 -26.13 -20.73 -26.11
C GLY A 347 -25.13 -20.47 -27.25
N GLY A 348 -23.86 -20.20 -26.92
CA GLY A 348 -22.73 -20.24 -27.87
C GLY A 348 -22.17 -21.64 -28.06
#